data_AF-A0A1Y1ISC2-F1
#
_entry.id   AF-A0A1Y1ISC2-F1
#
_cell.length_a   1.000
_cell.length_b   1.000
_cell.length_c   1.000
_cell.angle_alpha   90.00
_cell.angle_beta   90.00
_cell.angle_gamma   90.00
#
_symmetry.space_group_name_H-M   'P 1'
#
loop_
_entity.id
_entity.type
_entity.pdbx_description
1 polymer ?
#
loop_
_entity_poly.entity_id
_entity_poly.type
_entity_poly.pdbx_seq_one_letter_code
_entity_poly.pdbx_strand_id
1 'polypeptide(L)'
;KRQTYVAKLPGGKRTRTDADKERAREYEKTPARKASKLARKEANPERWAQYSKDSRARRRAADPEGYLAKAAADQKRFRNRTRQISFEGEEGSMEQTTAAQIIEEMDACCFFCGEAETNSQPLGIARLDQKAEWTKDNCVPSCSTCCNMRRMVDAKTFVKRCVFLSEVMEGGAPEEFPAELFGKFPRAGQYAVYVGTADKKKVPFELTREEFDKKVQEECYICGRVNGIGHHNGVDRIDSGLGYTASNTRAACGDCNYMKGSMSLASMNDKIREIASRASITLAYIPDNLPRSTFHMLG
;
A
#
# COMPACT_ATOMS: atom_id res chain seq x y z
N LYS A 1 10.11 -20.68 -51.72
CA LYS A 1 8.64 -20.64 -51.48
C LYS A 1 8.38 -20.61 -49.98
N ARG A 2 7.99 -19.46 -49.39
CA ARG A 2 7.31 -19.41 -48.09
C ARG A 2 5.84 -19.11 -48.39
N GLN A 3 5.00 -20.13 -48.38
CA GLN A 3 3.54 -19.96 -48.48
C GLN A 3 3.04 -19.38 -47.16
N THR A 4 2.79 -18.07 -47.12
CA THR A 4 1.95 -17.48 -46.08
C THR A 4 0.50 -17.60 -46.54
N TYR A 5 -0.20 -18.64 -46.08
CA TYR A 5 -1.65 -18.69 -46.17
C TYR A 5 -2.22 -17.55 -45.31
N VAL A 6 -2.83 -16.54 -45.94
CA VAL A 6 -3.48 -15.44 -45.21
C VAL A 6 -4.89 -15.27 -45.76
N ALA A 7 -5.87 -15.82 -45.04
CA ALA A 7 -7.28 -15.55 -45.29
C ALA A 7 -7.59 -14.09 -44.92
N LYS A 8 -8.13 -13.32 -45.87
CA LYS A 8 -8.72 -12.00 -45.61
C LYS A 8 -10.19 -12.21 -45.22
N LEU A 9 -10.62 -11.71 -44.06
CA LEU A 9 -12.05 -11.60 -43.72
C LEU A 9 -12.67 -10.38 -44.44
N PRO A 10 -13.97 -10.45 -44.79
CA PRO A 10 -14.69 -9.33 -45.39
C PRO A 10 -14.89 -8.23 -44.34
N GLY A 11 -14.31 -7.04 -44.56
CA GLY A 11 -14.38 -5.92 -43.59
C GLY A 11 -13.09 -5.14 -43.35
N GLY A 12 -11.96 -5.53 -43.98
CA GLY A 12 -10.86 -4.59 -44.26
C GLY A 12 -9.95 -4.15 -43.10
N LYS A 13 -10.08 -4.65 -41.87
CA LYS A 13 -9.08 -4.43 -40.80
C LYS A 13 -8.48 -5.75 -40.34
N ARG A 14 -7.20 -5.98 -40.67
CA ARG A 14 -6.39 -7.10 -40.16
C ARG A 14 -6.25 -6.95 -38.63
N THR A 15 -6.59 -7.97 -37.87
CA THR A 15 -6.24 -8.05 -36.45
C THR A 15 -4.76 -8.40 -36.32
N ARG A 16 -4.01 -7.65 -35.50
CA ARG A 16 -2.59 -7.93 -35.24
C ARG A 16 -2.47 -9.13 -34.32
N THR A 17 -1.69 -10.13 -34.72
CA THR A 17 -1.33 -11.25 -33.84
C THR A 17 -0.39 -10.77 -32.73
N ASP A 18 -0.25 -11.54 -31.65
CA ASP A 18 0.68 -11.18 -30.58
C ASP A 18 2.14 -11.19 -31.06
N ALA A 19 2.49 -12.10 -31.98
CA ALA A 19 3.79 -12.09 -32.66
C ALA A 19 4.02 -10.80 -33.48
N ASP A 20 2.98 -10.22 -34.10
CA ASP A 20 3.09 -8.92 -34.79
C ASP A 20 3.25 -7.76 -33.80
N LYS A 21 2.67 -7.86 -32.60
CA LYS A 21 2.83 -6.85 -31.54
C LYS A 21 4.25 -6.92 -30.98
N GLU A 22 4.77 -8.11 -30.75
CA GLU A 22 6.12 -8.35 -30.23
C GLU A 22 7.21 -7.87 -31.20
N ARG A 23 7.17 -8.29 -32.47
CA ARG A 23 8.11 -7.79 -33.51
C ARG A 23 8.14 -6.28 -33.61
N ALA A 24 6.99 -5.61 -33.47
CA ALA A 24 6.95 -4.16 -33.47
C ALA A 24 7.58 -3.54 -32.22
N ARG A 25 7.42 -4.17 -31.05
CA ARG A 25 8.10 -3.73 -29.81
C ARG A 25 9.62 -3.88 -29.95
N GLU A 26 10.09 -4.97 -30.56
CA GLU A 26 11.51 -5.18 -30.84
C GLU A 26 12.06 -4.14 -31.84
N TYR A 27 11.35 -3.91 -32.95
CA TYR A 27 11.72 -2.89 -33.93
C TYR A 27 11.86 -1.50 -33.30
N GLU A 28 10.94 -1.11 -32.41
CA GLU A 28 10.98 0.15 -31.68
C GLU A 28 12.21 0.29 -30.77
N LYS A 29 12.84 -0.81 -30.36
CA LYS A 29 14.09 -0.82 -29.57
C LYS A 29 15.35 -0.69 -30.43
N THR A 30 15.28 -0.92 -31.74
CA THR A 30 16.45 -0.94 -32.64
C THR A 30 17.18 0.42 -32.68
N PRO A 31 18.52 0.43 -32.81
CA PRO A 31 19.29 1.68 -32.90
C PRO A 31 18.84 2.58 -34.07
N ALA A 32 18.61 2.01 -35.25
CA ALA A 32 18.15 2.75 -36.43
C ALA A 32 16.80 3.46 -36.17
N ARG A 33 15.86 2.78 -35.50
CA ARG A 33 14.56 3.38 -35.18
C ARG A 33 14.68 4.49 -34.15
N LYS A 34 15.50 4.31 -33.11
CA LYS A 34 15.81 5.34 -32.11
C LYS A 34 16.46 6.57 -32.75
N ALA A 35 17.47 6.38 -33.59
CA ALA A 35 18.15 7.45 -34.32
C ALA A 35 17.18 8.20 -35.25
N SER A 36 16.32 7.49 -35.98
CA SER A 36 15.29 8.11 -36.83
C SER A 36 14.31 8.98 -36.03
N LYS A 37 13.89 8.57 -34.83
CA LYS A 37 13.04 9.40 -33.97
C LYS A 37 13.77 10.63 -33.44
N LEU A 38 15.04 10.48 -33.07
CA LEU A 38 15.88 11.58 -32.60
C LEU A 38 16.06 12.64 -33.70
N ALA A 39 16.44 12.22 -34.90
CA ALA A 39 16.59 13.12 -36.06
C ALA A 39 15.29 13.87 -36.38
N ARG A 40 14.12 13.20 -36.29
CA ARG A 40 12.81 13.87 -36.47
C ARG A 40 12.51 14.89 -35.37
N LYS A 41 12.93 14.61 -34.13
CA LYS A 41 12.77 15.52 -33.00
C LYS A 41 13.68 16.74 -33.15
N GLU A 42 14.92 16.55 -33.59
CA GLU A 42 15.89 17.62 -33.83
C GLU A 42 15.52 18.50 -35.02
N ALA A 43 15.00 17.91 -36.10
CA ALA A 43 14.56 18.64 -37.29
C ALA A 43 13.34 19.54 -37.05
N ASN A 44 12.48 19.21 -36.07
CA ASN A 44 11.36 20.07 -35.69
C ASN A 44 10.99 19.89 -34.20
N PRO A 45 11.72 20.57 -33.29
CA PRO A 45 11.53 20.43 -31.86
C PRO A 45 10.14 20.89 -31.39
N GLU A 46 9.62 21.95 -32.00
CA GLU A 46 8.31 22.52 -31.65
C GLU A 46 7.16 21.57 -31.97
N ARG A 47 7.15 21.00 -33.18
CA ARG A 47 6.14 20.01 -33.58
C ARG A 47 6.19 18.78 -32.66
N TRP A 48 7.37 18.34 -32.27
CA TRP A 48 7.52 17.21 -31.34
C TRP A 48 7.01 17.54 -29.94
N ALA A 49 7.29 18.75 -29.45
CA ALA A 49 6.78 19.25 -28.19
C ALA A 49 5.24 19.33 -28.22
N GLN A 50 4.65 19.84 -29.30
CA GLN A 50 3.20 19.91 -29.48
C GLN A 50 2.58 18.51 -29.53
N TYR A 51 3.11 17.60 -30.35
CA TYR A 51 2.67 16.21 -30.41
C TYR A 51 2.68 15.55 -29.02
N SER A 52 3.72 15.80 -28.23
CA SER A 52 3.85 15.26 -26.87
C SER A 52 2.81 15.85 -25.91
N LYS A 53 2.52 17.15 -26.01
CA LYS A 53 1.43 17.81 -25.26
C LYS A 53 0.08 17.21 -25.62
N ASP A 54 -0.24 17.11 -26.91
CA ASP A 54 -1.52 16.58 -27.39
C ASP A 54 -1.69 15.10 -27.01
N SER A 55 -0.61 14.31 -27.09
CA SER A 55 -0.61 12.90 -26.69
C SER A 55 -0.88 12.72 -25.19
N ARG A 56 -0.33 13.59 -24.34
CA ARG A 56 -0.66 13.59 -22.90
C ARG A 56 -2.11 14.01 -22.67
N ALA A 57 -2.58 15.06 -23.34
CA ALA A 57 -3.96 15.54 -23.22
C ALA A 57 -4.96 14.45 -23.62
N ARG A 58 -4.75 13.77 -24.76
CA ARG A 58 -5.61 12.66 -25.20
C ARG A 58 -5.62 11.50 -24.21
N ARG A 59 -4.48 11.09 -23.67
CA ARG A 59 -4.41 10.00 -22.68
C ARG A 59 -5.10 10.36 -21.37
N ARG A 60 -4.91 11.59 -20.88
CA ARG A 60 -5.60 12.10 -19.70
C ARG A 60 -7.11 12.20 -19.91
N ALA A 61 -7.56 12.59 -21.10
CA ALA A 61 -8.99 12.67 -21.41
C ALA A 61 -9.64 11.27 -21.58
N ALA A 62 -8.90 10.30 -22.13
CA ALA A 62 -9.39 8.95 -22.35
C ALA A 62 -9.56 8.15 -21.05
N ASP A 63 -8.64 8.33 -20.11
CA ASP A 63 -8.66 7.66 -18.80
C ASP A 63 -7.98 8.56 -17.75
N PRO A 64 -8.72 9.52 -17.16
CA PRO A 64 -8.15 10.46 -16.19
C PRO A 64 -7.59 9.75 -14.95
N GLU A 65 -8.34 8.78 -14.42
CA GLU A 65 -7.98 8.07 -13.19
C GLU A 65 -6.75 7.19 -13.39
N GLY A 66 -6.73 6.36 -14.44
CA GLY A 66 -5.57 5.51 -14.74
C GLY A 66 -4.33 6.31 -15.13
N TYR A 67 -4.49 7.46 -15.79
CA TYR A 67 -3.36 8.37 -16.07
C TYR A 67 -2.73 8.90 -14.78
N LEU A 68 -3.55 9.36 -13.82
CA LEU A 68 -3.08 9.87 -12.53
C LEU A 68 -2.43 8.76 -11.70
N ALA A 69 -3.06 7.58 -11.63
CA ALA A 69 -2.52 6.43 -10.92
C ALA A 69 -1.14 6.03 -11.45
N LYS A 70 -0.98 5.98 -12.78
CA LYS A 70 0.32 5.68 -13.40
C LYS A 70 1.36 6.75 -13.12
N ALA A 71 1.01 8.03 -13.23
CA ALA A 71 1.94 9.11 -12.94
C ALA A 71 2.42 9.09 -11.48
N ALA A 72 1.52 8.79 -10.54
CA ALA A 72 1.85 8.63 -9.12
C ALA A 72 2.79 7.44 -8.88
N ALA A 73 2.54 6.30 -9.54
CA ALA A 73 3.42 5.14 -9.47
C ALA A 73 4.82 5.43 -10.05
N ASP A 74 4.90 6.09 -11.22
CA ASP A 74 6.17 6.47 -11.83
C ASP A 74 6.98 7.42 -10.92
N GLN A 75 6.32 8.39 -10.28
CA GLN A 75 6.95 9.31 -9.32
C GLN A 75 7.46 8.57 -8.08
N LYS A 76 6.65 7.66 -7.51
CA LYS A 76 7.04 6.82 -6.36
C LYS A 76 8.26 5.98 -6.70
N ARG A 77 8.27 5.34 -7.88
CA ARG A 77 9.37 4.54 -8.39
C ARG A 77 10.64 5.35 -8.54
N PHE A 78 10.55 6.53 -9.16
CA PHE A 78 11.70 7.42 -9.31
C PHE A 78 12.28 7.79 -7.94
N ARG A 79 11.44 8.24 -7.01
CA ARG A 79 11.84 8.58 -5.64
C ARG A 79 12.54 7.40 -4.95
N ASN A 80 11.98 6.20 -5.04
CA ASN A 80 12.55 5.03 -4.38
C ASN A 80 13.88 4.63 -5.04
N ARG A 81 13.99 4.69 -6.37
CA ARG A 81 15.26 4.41 -7.07
C ARG A 81 16.38 5.37 -6.67
N THR A 82 16.07 6.67 -6.56
CA THR A 82 17.07 7.71 -6.27
C THR A 82 17.28 7.94 -4.78
N ARG A 83 16.52 7.26 -3.92
CA ARG A 83 16.65 7.41 -2.47
C ARG A 83 17.93 6.71 -2.02
N GLN A 84 18.93 7.53 -1.69
CA GLN A 84 20.12 7.08 -0.97
C GLN A 84 19.74 6.73 0.47
N ILE A 85 20.32 5.64 0.95
CA ILE A 85 20.24 5.18 2.32
C ILE A 85 21.67 5.00 2.77
N SER A 86 22.03 5.74 3.81
CA SER A 86 23.37 5.70 4.38
C SER A 86 23.36 4.86 5.65
N PHE A 87 24.40 4.06 5.83
CA PHE A 87 24.61 3.20 6.99
C PHE A 87 25.96 3.53 7.61
N GLU A 88 26.06 3.44 8.93
CA GLU A 88 27.37 3.38 9.58
C GLU A 88 28.05 2.06 9.20
N GLY A 89 29.30 2.15 8.74
CA GLY A 89 30.16 1.03 8.37
C GLY A 89 31.22 0.77 9.44
N GLU A 90 32.14 -0.14 9.12
CA GLU A 90 33.26 -0.47 10.01
C GLU A 90 34.17 0.75 10.22
N GLU A 91 34.76 0.85 11.42
CA GLU A 91 35.68 1.93 11.81
C GLU A 91 35.12 3.36 11.64
N GLY A 92 33.80 3.52 11.69
CA GLY A 92 33.14 4.83 11.53
C GLY A 92 33.07 5.33 10.09
N SER A 93 33.31 4.46 9.10
CA SER A 93 33.05 4.75 7.69
C SER A 93 31.54 4.90 7.42
N MET A 94 31.14 5.58 6.34
CA MET A 94 29.74 5.68 5.92
C MET A 94 29.55 4.90 4.62
N GLU A 95 28.80 3.80 4.69
CA GLU A 95 28.37 3.08 3.50
C GLU A 95 27.10 3.71 2.93
N GLN A 96 26.95 3.68 1.60
CA GLN A 96 25.73 4.13 0.94
C GLN A 96 25.20 3.04 0.02
N THR A 97 23.90 2.81 0.09
CA THR A 97 23.16 2.02 -0.90
C THR A 97 21.96 2.82 -1.41
N THR A 98 21.35 2.33 -2.47
CA THR A 98 20.05 2.83 -2.93
C THR A 98 18.94 1.92 -2.46
N ALA A 99 17.75 2.48 -2.24
CA ALA A 99 16.58 1.66 -1.97
C ALA A 99 16.30 0.64 -3.08
N ALA A 100 16.68 0.92 -4.34
CA ALA A 100 16.56 -0.05 -5.44
C ALA A 100 17.47 -1.28 -5.25
N GLN A 101 18.71 -1.09 -4.77
CA GLN A 101 19.62 -2.21 -4.51
C GLN A 101 19.10 -3.12 -3.41
N ILE A 102 18.64 -2.57 -2.29
CA ILE A 102 18.04 -3.36 -1.20
C ILE A 102 16.81 -4.15 -1.71
N ILE A 103 15.98 -3.53 -2.57
CA ILE A 103 14.82 -4.22 -3.16
C ILE A 103 15.27 -5.40 -4.02
N GLU A 104 16.28 -5.20 -4.88
CA GLU A 104 16.81 -6.25 -5.75
C GLU A 104 17.48 -7.39 -4.97
N GLU A 105 18.23 -7.07 -3.92
CA GLU A 105 18.89 -8.04 -3.03
C GLU A 105 17.89 -8.88 -2.21
N MET A 106 16.66 -8.39 -2.01
CA MET A 106 15.60 -9.07 -1.26
C MET A 106 14.47 -9.56 -2.18
N ASP A 107 14.85 -10.17 -3.30
CA ASP A 107 13.97 -10.84 -4.27
C ASP A 107 12.91 -9.94 -4.93
N ALA A 108 13.10 -8.62 -4.89
CA ALA A 108 12.17 -7.63 -5.43
C ALA A 108 10.71 -7.85 -4.98
N CYS A 109 10.49 -8.29 -3.73
CA CYS A 109 9.16 -8.54 -3.18
C CYS A 109 8.95 -7.84 -1.84
N CYS A 110 7.69 -7.52 -1.51
CA CYS A 110 7.35 -6.95 -0.22
C CYS A 110 7.69 -7.96 0.88
N PHE A 111 8.52 -7.54 1.84
CA PHE A 111 8.93 -8.38 2.97
C PHE A 111 7.74 -9.01 3.70
N PHE A 112 6.68 -8.22 3.94
CA PHE A 112 5.52 -8.66 4.73
C PHE A 112 4.56 -9.57 3.94
N CYS A 113 4.04 -9.10 2.79
CA CYS A 113 2.98 -9.80 2.06
C CYS A 113 3.50 -10.60 0.85
N GLY A 114 4.77 -10.47 0.47
CA GLY A 114 5.37 -11.18 -0.66
C GLY A 114 4.99 -10.66 -2.05
N GLU A 115 4.22 -9.57 -2.16
CA GLU A 115 3.89 -8.98 -3.47
C GLU A 115 5.15 -8.53 -4.19
N ALA A 116 5.33 -9.01 -5.42
CA ALA A 116 6.43 -8.62 -6.29
C ALA A 116 6.35 -7.14 -6.69
N GLU A 117 7.51 -6.52 -6.85
CA GLU A 117 7.64 -5.18 -7.38
C GLU A 117 7.13 -5.13 -8.82
N THR A 118 6.30 -4.14 -9.12
CA THR A 118 5.89 -3.85 -10.49
C THR A 118 5.99 -2.36 -10.77
N ASN A 119 5.95 -1.97 -12.05
CA ASN A 119 5.94 -0.56 -12.41
C ASN A 119 4.74 0.20 -11.82
N SER A 120 3.59 -0.46 -11.67
CA SER A 120 2.38 0.11 -11.06
C SER A 120 2.39 0.06 -9.53
N GLN A 121 3.14 -0.85 -8.94
CA GLN A 121 3.25 -1.03 -7.49
C GLN A 121 4.74 -1.11 -7.09
N PRO A 122 5.48 0.02 -7.17
CA PRO A 122 6.87 0.04 -6.77
C PRO A 122 6.98 -0.09 -5.24
N LEU A 123 7.95 -0.89 -4.80
CA LEU A 123 8.24 -1.08 -3.37
C LEU A 123 9.04 0.10 -2.84
N GLY A 124 8.82 0.43 -1.56
CA GLY A 124 9.70 1.32 -0.80
C GLY A 124 10.52 0.54 0.22
N ILE A 125 11.31 1.24 1.02
CA ILE A 125 12.04 0.64 2.15
C ILE A 125 11.37 1.04 3.46
N ALA A 126 11.08 0.04 4.29
CA ALA A 126 10.58 0.17 5.65
C ALA A 126 11.63 -0.32 6.65
N ARG A 127 11.63 0.27 7.85
CA ARG A 127 12.47 -0.22 8.96
C ARG A 127 11.75 -1.28 9.79
N LEU A 128 12.41 -2.34 10.23
CA LEU A 128 11.80 -3.33 11.14
C LEU A 128 11.46 -2.69 12.50
N ASP A 129 12.42 -1.98 13.09
CA ASP A 129 12.25 -1.08 14.23
C ASP A 129 12.35 0.39 13.76
N GLN A 130 11.31 1.17 14.04
CA GLN A 130 11.24 2.58 13.69
C GLN A 130 12.09 3.49 14.58
N LYS A 131 12.50 3.00 15.76
CA LYS A 131 13.37 3.71 16.69
C LYS A 131 14.85 3.44 16.42
N ALA A 132 15.16 2.30 15.80
CA ALA A 132 16.51 1.97 15.38
C ALA A 132 16.95 2.75 14.14
N GLU A 133 18.27 2.82 13.96
CA GLU A 133 18.91 3.51 12.84
C GLU A 133 18.66 2.79 11.51
N TRP A 134 19.04 3.47 10.42
CA TRP A 134 19.06 2.84 9.11
C TRP A 134 20.29 1.94 9.06
N THR A 135 20.07 0.62 8.99
CA THR A 135 21.10 -0.41 8.79
C THR A 135 20.59 -1.42 7.76
N LYS A 136 21.47 -2.22 7.14
CA LYS A 136 21.06 -3.28 6.21
C LYS A 136 20.07 -4.25 6.88
N ASP A 137 20.34 -4.65 8.12
CA ASP A 137 19.51 -5.62 8.86
C ASP A 137 18.18 -5.04 9.36
N ASN A 138 18.08 -3.71 9.51
CA ASN A 138 16.84 -3.05 9.89
C ASN A 138 16.01 -2.62 8.67
N CYS A 139 16.52 -2.69 7.45
CA CYS A 139 15.83 -2.20 6.25
C CYS A 139 15.27 -3.34 5.41
N VAL A 140 13.97 -3.26 5.09
CA VAL A 140 13.30 -4.28 4.26
C VAL A 140 12.39 -3.64 3.20
N PRO A 141 12.23 -4.25 2.01
CA PRO A 141 11.26 -3.81 1.03
C PRO A 141 9.83 -3.92 1.55
N SER A 142 9.00 -2.92 1.27
CA SER A 142 7.62 -2.91 1.70
C SER A 142 6.71 -2.23 0.67
N CYS A 143 5.57 -2.86 0.38
CA CYS A 143 4.53 -2.22 -0.39
C CYS A 143 3.87 -1.11 0.42
N SER A 144 3.23 -0.15 -0.25
CA SER A 144 2.59 1.00 0.43
C SER A 144 1.48 0.54 1.37
N THR A 145 0.77 -0.54 1.03
CA THR A 145 -0.32 -1.07 1.83
C THR A 145 0.19 -1.60 3.16
N CYS A 146 1.18 -2.50 3.17
CA CYS A 146 1.78 -3.01 4.42
C CYS A 146 2.41 -1.88 5.24
N CYS A 147 3.12 -0.95 4.59
CA CYS A 147 3.70 0.20 5.28
C CYS A 147 2.62 1.06 5.96
N ASN A 148 1.50 1.32 5.29
CA ASN A 148 0.37 2.09 5.83
C ASN A 148 -0.42 1.35 6.91
N MET A 149 -0.60 0.02 6.78
CA MET A 149 -1.25 -0.79 7.81
C MET A 149 -0.40 -0.84 9.09
N ARG A 150 0.92 -1.00 8.93
CA ARG A 150 1.86 -1.08 10.04
C ARG A 150 2.08 0.27 10.73
N ARG A 151 2.25 1.33 9.96
CA ARG A 151 2.64 2.67 10.44
C ARG A 151 3.90 2.62 11.32
N MET A 152 3.75 2.91 12.61
CA MET A 152 4.84 2.97 13.59
C MET A 152 4.94 1.73 14.48
N VAL A 153 4.10 0.73 14.24
CA VAL A 153 4.13 -0.57 14.95
C VAL A 153 5.36 -1.35 14.47
N ASP A 154 6.10 -1.98 15.37
CA ASP A 154 7.27 -2.79 15.02
C ASP A 154 6.86 -3.98 14.12
N ALA A 155 7.80 -4.47 13.31
CA ALA A 155 7.54 -5.54 12.36
C ALA A 155 6.98 -6.80 13.02
N LYS A 156 7.51 -7.19 14.19
CA LYS A 156 7.10 -8.41 14.90
C LYS A 156 5.67 -8.27 15.42
N THR A 157 5.29 -7.10 15.96
CA THR A 157 3.91 -6.87 16.44
C THR A 157 2.94 -6.87 15.29
N PHE A 158 3.30 -6.23 14.19
CA PHE A 158 2.46 -6.15 13.01
C PHE A 158 2.16 -7.52 12.40
N VAL A 159 3.18 -8.37 12.20
CA VAL A 159 3.00 -9.71 11.64
C VAL A 159 2.15 -10.59 12.57
N LYS A 160 2.48 -10.64 13.87
CA LYS A 160 1.69 -11.41 14.85
C LYS A 160 0.23 -10.95 14.92
N ARG A 161 -0.01 -9.63 14.82
CA ARG A 161 -1.37 -9.09 14.78
C ARG A 161 -2.10 -9.54 13.51
N CYS A 162 -1.45 -9.58 12.36
CA CYS A 162 -2.08 -10.08 11.13
C CYS A 162 -2.41 -11.58 11.24
N VAL A 163 -1.56 -12.39 11.87
CA VAL A 163 -1.87 -13.82 12.13
C VAL A 163 -3.14 -13.94 12.98
N PHE A 164 -3.18 -13.26 14.13
CA PHE A 164 -4.35 -13.25 15.00
C PHE A 164 -5.62 -12.78 14.27
N LEU A 165 -5.55 -11.71 13.49
CA LEU A 165 -6.72 -11.22 12.74
C LEU A 165 -7.17 -12.22 11.67
N SER A 166 -6.24 -12.94 11.03
CA SER A 166 -6.58 -14.00 10.08
C SER A 166 -7.36 -15.13 10.75
N GLU A 167 -6.97 -15.54 11.95
CA GLU A 167 -7.66 -16.57 12.74
C GLU A 167 -9.07 -16.12 13.13
N VAL A 168 -9.22 -14.88 13.60
CA VAL A 168 -10.54 -14.30 13.95
C VAL A 168 -11.47 -14.28 12.73
N MET A 169 -10.95 -13.93 11.55
CA MET A 169 -11.73 -13.93 10.31
C MET A 169 -12.19 -15.33 9.87
N GLU A 170 -11.50 -16.38 10.29
CA GLU A 170 -11.84 -17.78 10.04
C GLU A 170 -12.79 -18.35 11.10
N GLY A 171 -13.29 -17.50 12.01
CA GLY A 171 -14.20 -17.88 13.10
C GLY A 171 -13.48 -18.31 14.37
N GLY A 172 -12.15 -18.14 14.42
CA GLY A 172 -11.37 -18.37 15.64
C GLY A 172 -11.79 -17.41 16.74
N ALA A 173 -12.03 -17.95 17.93
CA ALA A 173 -12.25 -17.19 19.15
C ALA A 173 -11.15 -17.60 20.15
N PRO A 174 -10.08 -16.81 20.28
CA PRO A 174 -9.04 -17.14 21.25
C PRO A 174 -9.61 -17.02 22.66
N GLU A 175 -9.16 -17.90 23.56
CA GLU A 175 -9.57 -17.89 24.97
C GLU A 175 -9.27 -16.55 25.63
N GLU A 176 -8.14 -15.92 25.26
CA GLU A 176 -7.72 -14.61 25.71
C GLU A 176 -7.36 -13.68 24.55
N PHE A 177 -7.78 -12.42 24.65
CA PHE A 177 -7.39 -11.40 23.67
C PHE A 177 -5.92 -11.00 23.87
N PRO A 178 -5.06 -11.05 22.82
CA PRO A 178 -3.63 -10.80 22.94
C PRO A 178 -3.33 -9.29 23.06
N ALA A 179 -3.57 -8.74 24.25
CA ALA A 179 -3.52 -7.31 24.53
C ALA A 179 -2.15 -6.68 24.23
N GLU A 180 -1.06 -7.44 24.29
CA GLU A 180 0.30 -7.02 23.96
C GLU A 180 0.51 -6.71 22.46
N LEU A 181 -0.39 -7.21 21.60
CA LEU A 181 -0.37 -6.90 20.16
C LEU A 181 -1.09 -5.59 19.83
N PHE A 182 -1.81 -4.98 20.77
CA PHE A 182 -2.74 -3.87 20.51
C PHE A 182 -2.49 -2.67 21.44
N GLY A 183 -2.64 -1.46 20.90
CA GLY A 183 -2.44 -0.21 21.65
C GLY A 183 -3.54 0.04 22.69
N LYS A 184 -3.32 0.98 23.61
CA LYS A 184 -4.35 1.43 24.55
C LYS A 184 -4.86 2.82 24.12
N PHE A 185 -6.17 2.98 24.01
CA PHE A 185 -6.80 4.22 23.55
C PHE A 185 -7.75 4.80 24.61
N PRO A 186 -7.24 5.42 25.68
CA PRO A 186 -8.07 5.93 26.78
C PRO A 186 -8.92 7.15 26.39
N ARG A 187 -8.63 7.78 25.25
CA ARG A 187 -9.36 8.95 24.73
C ARG A 187 -10.18 8.65 23.47
N ALA A 188 -10.29 7.38 23.07
CA ALA A 188 -11.14 6.99 21.95
C ALA A 188 -12.63 7.13 22.31
N GLY A 189 -13.49 7.10 21.27
CA GLY A 189 -14.94 7.10 21.47
C GLY A 189 -15.53 8.41 22.00
N GLN A 190 -14.88 9.56 21.78
CA GLN A 190 -15.43 10.86 22.20
C GLN A 190 -16.32 11.47 21.09
N TYR A 191 -17.63 11.55 21.32
CA TYR A 191 -18.60 12.09 20.35
C TYR A 191 -18.16 13.42 19.72
N ALA A 192 -17.73 14.39 20.54
CA ALA A 192 -17.32 15.71 20.07
C ALA A 192 -16.12 15.67 19.10
N VAL A 193 -15.19 14.73 19.31
CA VAL A 193 -14.04 14.52 18.41
C VAL A 193 -14.51 14.03 17.04
N TYR A 194 -15.51 13.15 17.01
CA TYR A 194 -16.07 12.61 15.78
C TYR A 194 -16.86 13.66 14.99
N VAL A 195 -17.72 14.43 15.66
CA VAL A 195 -18.44 15.56 15.03
C VAL A 195 -17.47 16.58 14.46
N GLY A 196 -16.46 17.00 15.24
CA GLY A 196 -15.45 17.95 14.77
C GLY A 196 -14.59 17.40 13.62
N THR A 197 -14.30 16.09 13.63
CA THR A 197 -13.57 15.43 12.53
C THR A 197 -14.43 15.35 11.27
N ALA A 198 -15.72 15.08 11.41
CA ALA A 198 -16.67 15.04 10.29
C ALA A 198 -16.78 16.40 9.62
N ASP A 199 -16.92 17.48 10.40
CA ASP A 199 -16.96 18.85 9.88
C ASP A 199 -15.65 19.25 9.18
N LYS A 200 -14.48 18.96 9.78
CA LYS A 200 -13.17 19.22 9.15
C LYS A 200 -13.00 18.50 7.83
N LYS A 201 -13.52 17.27 7.71
CA LYS A 201 -13.47 16.47 6.49
C LYS A 201 -14.64 16.72 5.54
N LYS A 202 -15.60 17.56 5.93
CA LYS A 202 -16.83 17.85 5.19
C LYS A 202 -17.60 16.58 4.80
N VAL A 203 -17.72 15.65 5.75
CA VAL A 203 -18.56 14.45 5.61
C VAL A 203 -19.78 14.54 6.53
N PRO A 204 -20.96 14.02 6.12
CA PRO A 204 -22.16 14.05 6.96
C PRO A 204 -21.96 13.32 8.29
N PHE A 205 -22.60 13.82 9.34
CA PHE A 205 -22.69 13.17 10.65
C PHE A 205 -24.15 13.14 11.08
N GLU A 206 -24.75 11.95 11.02
CA GLU A 206 -26.19 11.73 11.20
C GLU A 206 -26.50 10.84 12.43
N LEU A 207 -25.48 10.27 13.07
CA LEU A 207 -25.66 9.56 14.33
C LEU A 207 -26.14 10.52 15.42
N THR A 208 -27.15 10.13 16.19
CA THR A 208 -27.44 10.82 17.45
C THR A 208 -26.37 10.52 18.48
N ARG A 209 -26.34 11.30 19.57
CA ARG A 209 -25.44 11.04 20.69
C ARG A 209 -25.70 9.67 21.30
N GLU A 210 -26.96 9.30 21.47
CA GLU A 210 -27.39 8.03 22.07
C GLU A 210 -26.97 6.84 21.19
N GLU A 211 -27.14 6.95 19.86
CA GLU A 211 -26.70 5.92 18.91
C GLU A 211 -25.19 5.75 18.94
N PHE A 212 -24.45 6.86 18.97
CA PHE A 212 -23.00 6.85 19.05
C PHE A 212 -22.51 6.23 20.37
N ASP A 213 -23.09 6.64 21.50
CA ASP A 213 -22.72 6.16 22.83
C ASP A 213 -22.99 4.65 22.95
N LYS A 214 -24.09 4.15 22.37
CA LYS A 214 -24.34 2.71 22.26
C LYS A 214 -23.29 2.02 21.38
N LYS A 215 -22.97 2.59 20.22
CA LYS A 215 -22.02 2.01 19.27
C LYS A 215 -20.64 1.83 19.88
N VAL A 216 -20.10 2.82 20.60
CA VAL A 216 -18.75 2.74 21.19
C VAL A 216 -18.62 1.72 22.33
N GLN A 217 -19.73 1.16 22.83
CA GLN A 217 -19.73 0.06 23.79
C GLN A 217 -19.69 -1.33 23.13
N GLU A 218 -19.93 -1.42 21.82
CA GLU A 218 -19.85 -2.70 21.11
C GLU A 218 -18.39 -3.16 20.95
N GLU A 219 -18.23 -4.47 20.75
CA GLU A 219 -16.94 -5.09 20.46
C GLU A 219 -16.39 -4.61 19.13
N CYS A 220 -15.06 -4.56 18.99
CA CYS A 220 -14.46 -4.21 17.71
C CYS A 220 -14.86 -5.24 16.65
N TYR A 221 -15.52 -4.79 15.58
CA TYR A 221 -16.03 -5.73 14.57
C TYR A 221 -14.97 -6.47 13.74
N ILE A 222 -13.71 -6.04 13.85
CA ILE A 222 -12.57 -6.63 13.12
C ILE A 222 -11.83 -7.64 14.00
N CYS A 223 -11.64 -7.33 15.28
CA CYS A 223 -10.77 -8.11 16.17
C CYS A 223 -11.44 -8.63 17.44
N GLY A 224 -12.71 -8.33 17.68
CA GLY A 224 -13.46 -8.73 18.89
C GLY A 224 -13.07 -7.98 20.16
N ARG A 225 -12.18 -6.98 20.10
CA ARG A 225 -11.72 -6.29 21.31
C ARG A 225 -12.85 -5.53 22.00
N VAL A 226 -13.06 -5.81 23.29
CA VAL A 226 -13.97 -5.09 24.19
C VAL A 226 -13.31 -3.87 24.85
N ASN A 227 -14.13 -2.97 25.39
CA ASN A 227 -13.66 -1.88 26.25
C ASN A 227 -13.03 -2.45 27.53
N GLY A 228 -12.02 -1.77 28.08
CA GLY A 228 -11.32 -2.23 29.27
C GLY A 228 -10.42 -1.16 29.88
N ILE A 229 -9.58 -1.54 30.84
CA ILE A 229 -8.73 -0.59 31.57
C ILE A 229 -7.76 0.13 30.61
N GLY A 230 -8.00 1.42 30.41
CA GLY A 230 -7.21 2.29 29.54
C GLY A 230 -7.48 2.12 28.04
N HIS A 231 -8.51 1.37 27.65
CA HIS A 231 -8.89 1.18 26.25
C HIS A 231 -10.39 1.39 26.03
N HIS A 232 -10.70 2.27 25.08
CA HIS A 232 -12.04 2.42 24.54
C HIS A 232 -12.04 2.17 23.03
N ASN A 233 -13.13 1.58 22.54
CA ASN A 233 -13.43 1.52 21.13
C ASN A 233 -13.92 2.88 20.64
N GLY A 234 -13.68 3.14 19.37
CA GLY A 234 -14.27 4.26 18.65
C GLY A 234 -15.27 3.74 17.62
N VAL A 235 -15.62 4.63 16.70
CA VAL A 235 -16.42 4.33 15.52
C VAL A 235 -15.53 4.30 14.28
N ASP A 236 -15.69 3.28 13.45
CA ASP A 236 -15.15 3.19 12.08
C ASP A 236 -16.28 3.35 11.07
N ARG A 237 -15.96 3.95 9.92
CA ARG A 237 -16.87 4.07 8.79
C ARG A 237 -16.60 2.90 7.84
N ILE A 238 -17.60 2.05 7.60
CA ILE A 238 -17.48 0.85 6.76
C ILE A 238 -16.95 1.27 5.38
N ASP A 239 -17.61 2.24 4.76
CA ASP A 239 -17.10 2.98 3.61
C ASP A 239 -16.58 4.36 4.06
N SER A 240 -15.28 4.60 3.85
CA SER A 240 -14.62 5.86 4.18
C SER A 240 -15.00 7.04 3.27
N GLY A 241 -15.63 6.78 2.12
CA GLY A 241 -16.20 7.79 1.23
C GLY A 241 -17.55 8.33 1.72
N LEU A 242 -18.22 7.62 2.63
CA LEU A 242 -19.53 8.01 3.18
C LEU A 242 -19.42 8.68 4.56
N GLY A 243 -20.52 9.25 5.03
CA GLY A 243 -20.64 9.92 6.33
C GLY A 243 -20.80 8.95 7.52
N TYR A 244 -21.04 9.50 8.71
CA TYR A 244 -21.36 8.75 9.91
C TYR A 244 -22.87 8.55 10.02
N THR A 245 -23.35 7.38 9.59
CA THR A 245 -24.76 6.97 9.67
C THR A 245 -24.87 5.64 10.41
N ALA A 246 -26.07 5.29 10.89
CA ALA A 246 -26.29 4.03 11.60
C ALA A 246 -25.88 2.79 10.78
N SER A 247 -26.08 2.82 9.46
CA SER A 247 -25.76 1.74 8.52
C SER A 247 -24.31 1.72 8.04
N ASN A 248 -23.61 2.86 8.03
CA ASN A 248 -22.22 2.96 7.60
C ASN A 248 -21.21 2.94 8.76
N THR A 249 -21.64 2.67 10.00
CA THR A 249 -20.76 2.75 11.17
C THR A 249 -20.80 1.49 12.04
N ARG A 250 -19.61 1.08 12.49
CA ARG A 250 -19.40 -0.03 13.42
C ARG A 250 -18.35 0.33 14.47
N ALA A 251 -18.41 -0.32 15.63
CA ALA A 251 -17.41 -0.14 16.68
C ALA A 251 -16.07 -0.74 16.26
N ALA A 252 -14.98 0.01 16.43
CA ALA A 252 -13.64 -0.48 16.13
C ALA A 252 -12.61 0.06 17.11
N CYS A 253 -11.66 -0.79 17.51
CA CYS A 253 -10.50 -0.34 18.25
C CYS A 253 -9.60 0.53 17.34
N GLY A 254 -8.78 1.39 17.95
CA GLY A 254 -7.89 2.29 17.22
C GLY A 254 -6.93 1.55 16.28
N ASP A 255 -6.34 0.43 16.72
CA ASP A 255 -5.40 -0.34 15.90
C ASP A 255 -6.05 -0.83 14.59
N CYS A 256 -7.24 -1.44 14.67
CA CYS A 256 -7.94 -1.98 13.50
C CYS A 256 -8.43 -0.87 12.57
N ASN A 257 -8.95 0.24 13.13
CA ASN A 257 -9.37 1.39 12.34
C ASN A 257 -8.17 2.03 11.59
N TYR A 258 -7.01 2.15 12.26
CA TYR A 258 -5.78 2.64 11.60
C TYR A 258 -5.25 1.67 10.54
N MET A 259 -5.31 0.36 10.78
CA MET A 259 -4.91 -0.65 9.80
C MET A 259 -5.82 -0.63 8.57
N LYS A 260 -7.13 -0.53 8.76
CA LYS A 260 -8.11 -0.41 7.67
C LYS A 260 -7.87 0.87 6.87
N GLY A 261 -7.71 1.99 7.56
CA GLY A 261 -7.61 3.30 6.92
C GLY A 261 -8.80 3.55 6.00
N SER A 262 -8.53 3.84 4.73
CA SER A 262 -9.56 4.03 3.69
C SER A 262 -9.84 2.78 2.85
N MET A 263 -9.24 1.63 3.17
CA MET A 263 -9.48 0.38 2.44
C MET A 263 -10.87 -0.17 2.78
N SER A 264 -11.42 -0.97 1.86
CA SER A 264 -12.56 -1.82 2.18
C SER A 264 -12.12 -2.92 3.17
N LEU A 265 -13.07 -3.44 3.94
CA LEU A 265 -12.82 -4.58 4.82
C LEU A 265 -12.30 -5.79 4.04
N ALA A 266 -12.85 -6.06 2.85
CA ALA A 266 -12.40 -7.15 1.99
C ALA A 266 -10.92 -6.99 1.59
N SER A 267 -10.52 -5.80 1.14
CA SER A 267 -9.13 -5.52 0.76
C SER A 267 -8.17 -5.62 1.96
N MET A 268 -8.59 -5.17 3.14
CA MET A 268 -7.82 -5.35 4.38
C MET A 268 -7.66 -6.83 4.71
N ASN A 269 -8.74 -7.60 4.62
CA ASN A 269 -8.78 -9.03 4.93
C ASN A 269 -7.89 -9.85 3.99
N ASP A 270 -7.94 -9.58 2.68
CA ASP A 270 -7.04 -10.22 1.71
C ASP A 270 -5.58 -9.92 2.04
N LYS A 271 -5.29 -8.67 2.41
CA LYS A 271 -3.94 -8.27 2.79
C LYS A 271 -3.45 -8.94 4.06
N ILE A 272 -4.33 -9.10 5.05
CA ILE A 272 -4.05 -9.82 6.29
C ILE A 272 -3.70 -11.27 5.99
N ARG A 273 -4.47 -11.96 5.13
CA ARG A 273 -4.20 -13.34 4.75
C ARG A 273 -2.86 -13.50 4.03
N GLU A 274 -2.53 -12.60 3.10
CA GLU A 274 -1.22 -12.62 2.43
C GLU A 274 -0.07 -12.54 3.45
N ILE A 275 -0.16 -11.62 4.41
CA ILE A 275 0.87 -11.44 5.45
C ILE A 275 0.91 -12.67 6.38
N ALA A 276 -0.25 -13.14 6.85
CA ALA A 276 -0.37 -14.28 7.75
C ALA A 276 0.20 -15.56 7.12
N SER A 277 -0.06 -15.80 5.83
CA SER A 277 0.46 -16.96 5.08
C SER A 277 1.99 -17.03 5.02
N ARG A 278 2.66 -15.89 5.23
CA ARG A 278 4.14 -15.75 5.21
C ARG A 278 4.72 -15.46 6.58
N ALA A 279 3.91 -15.56 7.65
CA ALA A 279 4.33 -15.19 8.99
C ALA A 279 5.53 -16.01 9.48
N SER A 280 5.59 -17.30 9.18
CA SER A 280 6.73 -18.17 9.56
C SER A 280 8.06 -17.65 9.00
N ILE A 281 8.08 -17.30 7.71
CA ILE A 281 9.27 -16.78 7.01
C ILE A 281 9.67 -15.41 7.59
N THR A 282 8.70 -14.50 7.69
CA THR A 282 8.97 -13.12 8.14
C THR A 282 9.39 -13.06 9.61
N LEU A 283 8.74 -13.83 10.49
CA LEU A 283 9.08 -13.88 11.91
C LEU A 283 10.45 -14.52 12.14
N ALA A 284 10.87 -15.49 11.32
CA ALA A 284 12.21 -16.07 11.41
C ALA A 284 13.31 -15.08 11.02
N TYR A 285 13.01 -14.12 10.14
CA TYR A 285 13.95 -13.07 9.74
C TYR A 285 14.02 -11.92 10.75
N ILE A 286 12.91 -11.62 11.45
CA ILE A 286 12.86 -10.50 12.38
C ILE A 286 13.68 -10.81 13.65
N PRO A 287 14.62 -9.95 14.06
CA PRO A 287 15.43 -10.17 15.26
C PRO A 287 14.58 -10.38 16.53
N ASP A 288 15.01 -11.30 17.39
CA ASP A 288 14.23 -11.64 18.58
C ASP A 288 14.18 -10.52 19.62
N ASN A 289 15.26 -9.75 19.71
CA ASN A 289 15.42 -8.59 20.59
C ASN A 289 14.73 -7.32 20.06
N LEU A 290 13.97 -7.38 18.97
CA LEU A 290 13.27 -6.22 18.42
C LEU A 290 12.31 -5.62 19.48
N PRO A 291 12.49 -4.35 19.86
CA PRO A 291 11.61 -3.71 20.83
C PRO A 291 10.16 -3.69 20.32
N ARG A 292 9.26 -4.19 21.17
CA ARG A 292 7.83 -4.24 20.86
C ARG A 292 7.23 -2.84 20.95
N SER A 293 6.41 -2.48 19.98
CA SER A 293 5.65 -1.25 19.94
C SER A 293 4.24 -1.50 19.40
N THR A 294 3.26 -0.87 20.04
CA THR A 294 1.88 -0.81 19.55
C THR A 294 1.59 0.56 18.97
N PHE A 295 0.38 0.75 18.44
CA PHE A 295 -0.07 2.09 18.10
C PHE A 295 -0.07 2.97 19.36
N HIS A 296 0.82 3.96 19.38
CA HIS A 296 0.72 5.09 20.29
C HIS A 296 0.24 6.30 19.50
N MET A 297 -0.78 6.97 20.00
CA MET A 297 -1.03 8.34 19.57
C MET A 297 0.16 9.16 20.08
N LEU A 298 1.03 9.60 19.16
CA LEU A 298 1.88 10.74 19.47
C LEU A 298 0.92 11.87 19.86
N GLY A 299 1.07 12.34 21.11
CA GLY A 299 0.27 13.41 21.68
C GLY A 299 0.37 14.69 20.85
#